data_AF-A0A834NPN6-F1
#
_entry.id   AF-A0A834NPN6-F1
#
_cell.length_a   1.000
_cell.length_b   1.000
_cell.length_c   1.000
_cell.angle_alpha   90.00
_cell.angle_beta   90.00
_cell.angle_gamma   90.00
#
_symmetry.space_group_name_H-M   'P 1'
#
loop_
_entity.id
_entity.type
_entity.pdbx_description
1 polymer ?
#
loop_
_entity_poly.entity_id
_entity_poly.type
_entity_poly.pdbx_seq_one_letter_code
_entity_poly.pdbx_strand_id
1 'polypeptide(L)'
;MTWRLPILKNGKRKNTKCSCWAFTREPYTRHGMNFSRWAGELWFHVVLIMTRVTLVHRLKSLSPHYLEGITRETIESTCKKLCKSLQTKYNYDAEELRELKENEKQLIQTYCTRAMPHLKIIEKTVKKYISIPKNVLLEEDKCQSIRYTREEYERLEEHLENLQHRAKRATILNAALKEELATIDKLQNYISKSNEMCNIIENSSVDQNTNSDMLKVLKHYQELYKKLLRLVPKTEKVKYNPFEDFKGNDYDFDNL
;
A
#
# COMPACT_ATOMS: atom_id res chain seq x y z
N MET A 1 3.26 -18.51 -24.71
CA MET A 1 4.30 -18.04 -23.77
C MET A 1 3.73 -18.11 -22.37
N THR A 2 4.04 -19.20 -21.67
CA THR A 2 3.54 -19.55 -20.34
C THR A 2 4.52 -19.05 -19.28
N TRP A 3 4.07 -18.12 -18.43
CA TRP A 3 4.84 -17.69 -17.26
C TRP A 3 4.52 -18.60 -16.08
N ARG A 4 5.50 -19.41 -15.69
CA ARG A 4 5.51 -20.14 -14.41
C ARG A 4 5.90 -19.16 -13.30
N LEU A 5 5.08 -19.09 -12.26
CA LEU A 5 5.42 -18.42 -11.00
C LEU A 5 6.47 -19.26 -10.24
N PRO A 6 7.47 -18.63 -9.60
CA PRO A 6 8.45 -19.35 -8.80
C PRO A 6 7.87 -19.78 -7.45
N ILE A 7 8.16 -21.04 -7.13
CA ILE A 7 7.90 -21.72 -5.87
C ILE A 7 8.91 -21.22 -4.83
N LEU A 8 8.45 -20.56 -3.77
CA LEU A 8 9.25 -20.32 -2.56
C LEU A 8 8.98 -21.44 -1.55
N LYS A 9 9.99 -22.29 -1.32
CA LYS A 9 10.02 -23.29 -0.25
C LYS A 9 10.62 -22.68 1.03
N ASN A 10 9.90 -22.93 2.13
CA ASN A 10 10.35 -23.18 3.50
C ASN A 10 11.16 -22.12 4.26
N GLY A 11 10.57 -21.72 5.41
CA GLY A 11 11.32 -21.73 6.66
C GLY A 11 10.96 -20.64 7.66
N LYS A 12 10.36 -21.08 8.79
CA LYS A 12 10.22 -20.40 10.09
C LYS A 12 8.96 -19.55 10.30
N ARG A 13 7.92 -20.24 10.78
CA ARG A 13 6.85 -19.66 11.61
C ARG A 13 7.48 -19.05 12.87
N LYS A 14 7.50 -17.72 12.97
CA LYS A 14 7.60 -17.03 14.24
C LYS A 14 6.17 -16.61 14.63
N ASN A 15 5.73 -17.11 15.78
CA ASN A 15 4.53 -16.66 16.48
C ASN A 15 4.62 -15.15 16.75
N THR A 16 4.02 -14.35 15.89
CA THR A 16 3.67 -12.97 16.22
C THR A 16 2.33 -13.01 16.95
N LYS A 17 2.39 -12.85 18.27
CA LYS A 17 1.21 -12.53 19.09
C LYS A 17 0.54 -11.30 18.46
N CYS A 18 -0.69 -11.46 18.00
CA CYS A 18 -1.58 -10.34 17.71
C CYS A 18 -1.69 -9.49 18.98
N SER A 19 -0.98 -8.36 19.02
CA SER A 19 -1.40 -7.24 19.83
C SER A 19 -2.70 -6.72 19.21
N CYS A 20 -3.82 -7.04 19.86
CA CYS A 20 -5.07 -6.34 19.66
C CYS A 20 -4.78 -4.85 19.84
N TRP A 21 -4.73 -4.11 18.74
CA TRP A 21 -4.91 -2.67 18.77
C TRP A 21 -6.32 -2.44 19.28
N ALA A 22 -6.41 -2.05 20.56
CA ALA A 22 -7.63 -1.53 21.14
C ALA A 22 -8.02 -0.31 20.33
N PHE A 23 -8.99 -0.49 19.43
CA PHE A 23 -9.66 0.59 18.72
C PHE A 23 -10.52 1.32 19.76
N THR A 24 -9.93 2.31 20.42
CA THR A 24 -10.67 3.24 21.26
C THR A 24 -11.72 3.90 20.38
N ARG A 25 -13.00 3.66 20.69
CA ARG A 25 -14.14 4.37 20.14
C ARG A 25 -14.09 5.82 20.64
N GLU A 26 -13.26 6.65 20.01
CA GLU A 26 -13.48 8.08 20.02
C GLU A 26 -14.37 8.43 18.83
N PRO A 27 -15.49 9.14 19.04
CA PRO A 27 -16.34 9.57 17.94
C PRO A 27 -15.58 10.65 17.14
N TYR A 28 -15.11 10.27 15.96
CA TYR A 28 -14.66 11.19 14.92
C TYR A 28 -15.80 12.17 14.59
N THR A 29 -15.79 13.34 15.24
CA THR A 29 -16.59 14.51 14.85
C THR A 29 -15.76 15.33 13.86
N ARG A 30 -15.59 14.79 12.65
CA ARG A 30 -15.09 15.59 11.52
C ARG A 30 -16.26 16.33 10.90
N HIS A 31 -16.11 17.63 10.73
CA HIS A 31 -17.10 18.61 10.28
C HIS A 31 -18.21 18.08 9.35
N GLY A 32 -19.46 18.23 9.80
CA GLY A 32 -20.54 18.74 8.96
C GLY A 32 -21.08 17.87 7.83
N MET A 33 -20.81 16.57 7.78
CA MET A 33 -21.46 15.67 6.83
C MET A 33 -22.28 14.61 7.57
N ASN A 34 -23.61 14.67 7.41
CA ASN A 34 -24.55 13.67 7.91
C ASN A 34 -24.16 12.28 7.41
N PHE A 35 -24.12 11.30 8.32
CA PHE A 35 -23.81 9.89 8.03
C PHE A 35 -24.66 9.31 6.88
N SER A 36 -25.91 9.77 6.74
CA SER A 36 -26.80 9.40 5.64
C SER A 36 -26.31 9.86 4.26
N ARG A 37 -25.62 11.01 4.19
CA ARG A 37 -25.05 11.54 2.95
C ARG A 37 -23.79 10.78 2.54
N TRP A 38 -22.95 10.43 3.51
CA TRP A 38 -21.75 9.60 3.29
C TRP A 38 -22.12 8.17 2.86
N ALA A 39 -23.14 7.58 3.48
CA ALA A 39 -23.67 6.28 3.08
C ALA A 39 -24.28 6.31 1.67
N GLY A 40 -24.98 7.39 1.29
CA GLY A 40 -25.53 7.58 -0.04
C GLY A 40 -24.46 7.67 -1.15
N GLU A 41 -23.38 8.42 -0.91
CA GLU A 41 -22.26 8.54 -1.86
C GLU A 41 -21.53 7.21 -2.06
N LEU A 42 -21.27 6.46 -0.98
CA LEU A 42 -20.71 5.12 -1.07
C LEU A 42 -21.60 4.15 -1.84
N TRP A 43 -22.92 4.19 -1.59
CA TRP A 43 -23.87 3.33 -2.30
C TRP A 43 -23.91 3.66 -3.80
N PHE A 44 -23.86 4.95 -4.16
CA PHE A 44 -23.79 5.40 -5.54
C PHE A 44 -22.51 4.89 -6.23
N HIS A 45 -21.35 5.01 -5.57
CA HIS A 45 -20.09 4.49 -6.11
C HIS A 45 -20.10 2.97 -6.25
N VAL A 46 -20.67 2.23 -5.29
CA VAL A 46 -20.80 0.77 -5.37
C VAL A 46 -21.71 0.35 -6.51
N VAL A 47 -22.86 1.01 -6.69
CA VAL A 47 -23.78 0.75 -7.81
C VAL A 47 -23.12 1.10 -9.15
N LEU A 48 -22.38 2.21 -9.24
CA LEU A 48 -21.63 2.60 -10.43
C LEU A 48 -20.52 1.60 -10.77
N ILE A 49 -19.81 1.08 -9.77
CA ILE A 49 -18.78 0.04 -9.94
C ILE A 49 -19.44 -1.27 -10.38
N MET A 50 -20.54 -1.69 -9.73
CA MET A 50 -21.24 -2.93 -10.07
C MET A 50 -21.87 -2.88 -11.47
N THR A 51 -22.42 -1.75 -11.88
CA THR A 51 -22.93 -1.54 -13.24
C THR A 51 -21.81 -1.51 -14.28
N ARG A 52 -20.67 -0.88 -13.99
CA ARG A 52 -19.48 -0.93 -14.85
C ARG A 52 -18.90 -2.34 -14.94
N VAL A 53 -18.85 -3.10 -13.85
CA VAL A 53 -18.38 -4.49 -13.83
C VAL A 53 -19.32 -5.41 -14.62
N THR A 54 -20.64 -5.25 -14.47
CA THR A 54 -21.61 -6.02 -15.28
C THR A 54 -21.59 -5.61 -16.75
N LEU A 55 -21.37 -4.33 -17.07
CA LEU A 55 -21.20 -3.87 -18.45
C LEU A 55 -19.90 -4.39 -19.06
N VAL A 56 -18.78 -4.33 -18.34
CA VAL A 56 -17.48 -4.90 -18.76
C VAL A 56 -17.56 -6.42 -18.87
N HIS A 57 -18.29 -7.10 -17.99
CA HIS A 57 -18.51 -8.55 -18.10
C HIS A 57 -19.41 -8.89 -19.31
N ARG A 58 -20.45 -8.09 -19.60
CA ARG A 58 -21.28 -8.22 -20.81
C ARG A 58 -20.51 -7.88 -22.10
N LEU A 59 -19.58 -6.93 -22.04
CA LEU A 59 -18.70 -6.54 -23.14
C LEU A 59 -17.54 -7.53 -23.32
N LYS A 60 -17.08 -8.21 -22.26
CA LYS A 60 -16.15 -9.34 -22.35
C LYS A 60 -16.84 -10.62 -22.83
N SER A 61 -18.15 -10.76 -22.59
CA SER A 61 -18.98 -11.83 -23.16
C SER A 61 -19.45 -11.56 -24.59
N LEU A 62 -19.12 -10.40 -25.17
CA LEU A 62 -19.15 -10.16 -26.63
C LEU A 62 -18.02 -10.95 -27.33
N SER A 63 -17.90 -12.23 -26.97
CA SER A 63 -17.18 -13.21 -27.75
C SER A 63 -17.82 -13.25 -29.14
N PRO A 64 -17.04 -13.36 -30.24
CA PRO A 64 -17.57 -13.41 -31.59
C PRO A 64 -18.66 -14.49 -31.76
N HIS A 65 -18.54 -15.59 -31.02
CA HIS A 65 -19.52 -16.68 -31.01
C HIS A 65 -20.88 -16.31 -30.38
N TYR A 66 -20.93 -15.29 -29.53
CA TYR A 66 -22.17 -14.86 -28.87
C TYR A 66 -23.10 -14.10 -29.82
N LEU A 67 -22.54 -13.17 -30.62
CA LEU A 67 -23.30 -12.43 -31.64
C LEU A 67 -23.78 -13.35 -32.76
N GLU A 68 -22.93 -14.28 -33.20
CA GLU A 68 -23.30 -15.32 -34.17
C GLU A 68 -24.42 -16.21 -33.64
N GLY A 69 -24.36 -16.61 -32.37
CA GLY A 69 -25.39 -17.40 -31.70
C GLY A 69 -26.75 -16.70 -31.68
N ILE A 70 -26.80 -15.47 -31.15
CA ILE A 70 -28.05 -14.69 -31.08
C ILE A 70 -28.65 -14.47 -32.46
N THR A 71 -27.82 -14.12 -33.45
CA THR A 71 -28.30 -13.83 -34.81
C THR A 71 -28.90 -15.10 -35.43
N ARG A 72 -28.25 -16.25 -35.25
CA ARG A 72 -28.75 -17.55 -35.72
C ARG A 72 -30.06 -17.93 -35.04
N GLU A 73 -30.14 -17.83 -33.72
CA GLU A 73 -31.37 -18.12 -32.96
C GLU A 73 -32.53 -17.22 -33.39
N THR A 74 -32.24 -15.95 -33.68
CA THR A 74 -33.24 -14.99 -34.16
C THR A 74 -33.74 -15.38 -35.56
N ILE A 75 -32.84 -15.71 -36.48
CA ILE A 75 -33.19 -16.18 -37.83
C ILE A 75 -34.02 -17.46 -37.75
N GLU A 76 -33.58 -18.45 -36.97
CA GLU A 76 -34.28 -19.73 -36.81
C GLU A 76 -35.68 -19.54 -36.20
N SER A 77 -35.80 -18.76 -35.14
CA SER A 77 -37.09 -18.51 -34.48
C SER A 77 -38.07 -17.78 -35.41
N THR A 78 -37.57 -16.86 -36.24
CA THR A 78 -38.39 -16.12 -37.22
C THR A 78 -38.84 -17.02 -38.35
N CYS A 79 -37.95 -17.85 -38.90
CA CYS A 79 -38.29 -18.82 -39.94
C CYS A 79 -39.30 -19.87 -39.43
N LYS A 80 -39.09 -20.40 -38.22
CA LYS A 80 -40.04 -21.32 -37.56
C LYS A 80 -41.41 -20.68 -37.35
N LYS A 81 -41.47 -19.40 -36.93
CA LYS A 81 -42.73 -18.65 -36.78
C LYS A 81 -43.43 -18.44 -38.12
N LEU A 82 -42.68 -18.14 -39.18
CA LEU A 82 -43.21 -18.00 -40.54
C LEU A 82 -43.81 -19.31 -41.05
N CYS A 83 -43.07 -20.42 -40.94
CA CYS A 83 -43.53 -21.74 -41.34
C CYS A 83 -44.78 -22.18 -40.56
N LYS A 84 -44.82 -21.96 -39.24
CA LYS A 84 -46.02 -22.19 -38.43
C LYS A 84 -47.21 -21.35 -38.89
N SER A 85 -46.98 -20.08 -39.21
CA SER A 85 -48.05 -19.17 -39.66
C SER A 85 -48.57 -19.52 -41.05
N LEU A 86 -47.75 -20.12 -41.90
CA LEU A 86 -48.18 -20.67 -43.19
C LEU A 86 -49.01 -21.94 -42.96
N GLN A 87 -48.52 -22.87 -42.14
CA GLN A 87 -49.24 -24.12 -41.79
C GLN A 87 -50.63 -23.89 -41.19
N THR A 88 -50.83 -22.82 -40.44
CA THR A 88 -52.15 -22.51 -39.86
C THR A 88 -53.11 -21.83 -40.84
N LYS A 89 -52.62 -21.24 -41.95
CA LYS A 89 -53.44 -20.49 -42.91
C LYS A 89 -53.85 -21.30 -44.13
N TYR A 90 -53.10 -22.33 -44.49
CA TYR A 90 -53.34 -23.14 -45.68
C TYR A 90 -53.45 -24.62 -45.29
N ASN A 91 -54.37 -25.34 -45.94
CA ASN A 91 -54.45 -26.79 -45.81
C ASN A 91 -53.41 -27.42 -46.73
N TYR A 92 -52.30 -27.88 -46.13
CA TYR A 92 -51.21 -28.54 -46.85
C TYR A 92 -51.38 -30.06 -46.85
N ASP A 93 -51.09 -30.68 -47.99
CA ASP A 93 -50.92 -32.13 -48.08
C ASP A 93 -49.58 -32.58 -47.48
N ALA A 94 -49.44 -33.89 -47.23
CA ALA A 94 -48.24 -34.46 -46.59
C ALA A 94 -46.94 -34.19 -47.39
N GLU A 95 -47.04 -34.11 -48.72
CA GLU A 95 -45.94 -33.80 -49.62
C GLU A 95 -45.57 -32.31 -49.57
N GLU A 96 -46.56 -31.41 -49.61
CA GLU A 96 -46.34 -29.97 -49.52
C GLU A 96 -45.77 -29.56 -48.15
N LEU A 97 -46.14 -30.27 -47.09
CA LEU A 97 -45.59 -30.08 -45.75
C LEU A 97 -44.12 -30.51 -45.65
N ARG A 98 -43.70 -31.50 -46.47
CA ARG A 98 -42.31 -31.92 -46.62
C ARG A 98 -41.50 -30.85 -47.36
N GLU A 99 -42.02 -30.35 -48.48
CA GLU A 99 -41.41 -29.26 -49.24
C GLU A 99 -41.28 -27.98 -48.40
N LEU A 100 -42.30 -27.63 -47.62
CA LEU A 100 -42.28 -26.46 -46.74
C LEU A 100 -41.17 -26.55 -45.67
N LYS A 101 -40.95 -27.73 -45.09
CA LYS A 101 -39.86 -27.95 -44.11
C LYS A 101 -38.48 -27.92 -44.76
N GLU A 102 -38.35 -28.37 -46.00
CA GLU A 102 -37.10 -28.28 -46.72
C GLU A 102 -36.78 -26.83 -47.11
N ASN A 103 -37.78 -26.09 -47.57
CA ASN A 103 -37.69 -24.65 -47.83
C ASN A 103 -37.34 -23.87 -46.56
N GLU A 104 -37.89 -24.24 -45.39
CA GLU A 104 -37.52 -23.65 -44.10
C GLU A 104 -36.01 -23.79 -43.82
N LYS A 105 -35.45 -24.99 -43.99
CA LYS A 105 -34.02 -25.25 -43.77
C LYS A 105 -33.15 -24.46 -44.74
N GLN A 106 -33.50 -24.46 -46.02
CA GLN A 106 -32.78 -23.70 -47.05
C GLN A 106 -32.82 -22.19 -46.78
N LEU A 107 -33.95 -21.68 -46.31
CA LEU A 107 -34.12 -20.29 -45.93
C LEU A 107 -33.21 -19.92 -44.75
N ILE A 108 -33.24 -20.72 -43.68
CA ILE A 108 -32.37 -20.54 -42.50
C ILE A 108 -30.89 -20.55 -42.93
N GLN A 109 -30.48 -21.54 -43.73
CA GLN A 109 -29.11 -21.67 -44.19
C GLN A 109 -28.66 -20.47 -45.03
N THR A 110 -29.51 -20.01 -45.94
CA THR A 110 -29.22 -18.86 -46.82
C THR A 110 -29.08 -17.57 -46.02
N TYR A 111 -30.02 -17.29 -45.10
CA TYR A 111 -29.95 -16.10 -44.24
C TYR A 111 -28.73 -16.13 -43.32
N CYS A 112 -28.46 -17.27 -42.66
CA CYS A 112 -27.29 -17.40 -41.81
C CYS A 112 -25.99 -17.18 -42.60
N THR A 113 -25.85 -17.80 -43.77
CA THR A 113 -24.65 -17.66 -44.62
C THR A 113 -24.44 -16.21 -45.06
N ARG A 114 -25.51 -15.52 -45.45
CA ARG A 114 -25.44 -14.10 -45.84
C ARG A 114 -25.19 -13.16 -44.67
N ALA A 115 -25.67 -13.49 -43.47
CA ALA A 115 -25.47 -12.66 -42.27
C ALA A 115 -24.03 -12.68 -41.75
N MET A 116 -23.31 -13.81 -41.88
CA MET A 116 -21.93 -13.97 -41.39
C MET A 116 -20.94 -12.86 -41.79
N PRO A 117 -20.81 -12.47 -43.08
CA PRO A 117 -19.89 -11.39 -43.46
C PRO A 117 -20.25 -10.04 -42.82
N HIS A 118 -21.54 -9.74 -42.66
CA HIS A 118 -21.98 -8.50 -42.02
C HIS A 118 -21.66 -8.49 -40.52
N LEU A 119 -21.81 -9.62 -39.84
CA LEU A 119 -21.43 -9.76 -38.42
C LEU A 119 -19.93 -9.53 -38.22
N LYS A 120 -19.07 -10.04 -39.11
CA LYS A 120 -17.62 -9.79 -39.07
C LYS A 120 -17.26 -8.32 -39.25
N ILE A 121 -17.99 -7.59 -40.10
CA ILE A 121 -17.80 -6.14 -40.29
C ILE A 121 -18.20 -5.38 -39.04
N ILE A 122 -19.34 -5.73 -38.43
CA ILE A 122 -19.80 -5.14 -37.17
C ILE A 122 -18.76 -5.40 -36.08
N GLU A 123 -18.26 -6.63 -35.96
CA GLU A 123 -17.21 -6.99 -35.01
C GLU A 123 -15.97 -6.11 -35.17
N LYS A 124 -15.44 -5.99 -36.39
CA LYS A 124 -14.27 -5.15 -36.68
C LYS A 124 -14.51 -3.69 -36.30
N THR A 125 -15.72 -3.19 -36.56
CA THR A 125 -16.11 -1.81 -36.26
C THR A 125 -16.22 -1.58 -34.76
N VAL A 126 -16.91 -2.46 -34.05
CA VAL A 126 -17.05 -2.41 -32.58
C VAL A 126 -15.67 -2.51 -31.91
N LYS A 127 -14.81 -3.41 -32.39
CA LYS A 127 -13.43 -3.54 -31.89
C LYS A 127 -12.64 -2.25 -32.04
N LYS A 128 -12.83 -1.49 -33.13
CA LYS A 128 -12.19 -0.19 -33.34
C LYS A 128 -12.61 0.85 -32.29
N TYR A 129 -13.86 0.84 -31.86
CA TYR A 129 -14.38 1.79 -30.87
C TYR A 129 -14.06 1.39 -29.42
N ILE A 130 -14.02 0.09 -29.14
CA ILE A 130 -13.72 -0.42 -27.80
C ILE A 130 -12.21 -0.49 -27.55
N SER A 131 -11.39 -0.64 -28.59
CA SER A 131 -9.94 -0.72 -28.44
C SER A 131 -9.37 0.59 -27.95
N ILE A 132 -8.52 0.50 -26.92
CA ILE A 132 -7.72 1.63 -26.45
C ILE A 132 -6.66 1.93 -27.53
N PRO A 133 -6.59 3.17 -28.05
CA PRO A 133 -5.56 3.55 -29.00
C PRO A 133 -4.15 3.35 -28.42
N LYS A 134 -3.21 2.86 -29.24
CA LYS A 134 -1.83 2.57 -28.78
C LYS A 134 -1.08 3.80 -28.25
N ASN A 135 -1.50 4.98 -28.66
CA ASN A 135 -0.92 6.27 -28.28
C ASN A 135 -1.59 6.89 -27.04
N VAL A 136 -2.60 6.23 -26.46
CA VAL A 136 -3.32 6.72 -25.30
C VAL A 136 -2.99 5.82 -24.11
N LEU A 137 -2.34 6.39 -23.11
CA LEU A 137 -2.22 5.78 -21.79
C LEU A 137 -3.51 6.06 -21.01
N LEU A 138 -4.03 5.03 -20.36
CA LEU A 138 -5.13 5.19 -19.44
C LEU A 138 -4.67 5.92 -18.18
N GLU A 139 -5.62 6.51 -17.45
CA GLU A 139 -5.35 7.20 -16.18
C GLU A 139 -4.69 6.28 -15.16
N GLU A 140 -5.09 5.01 -15.14
CA GLU A 140 -4.52 3.98 -14.27
C GLU A 140 -3.06 3.63 -14.63
N ASP A 141 -2.69 3.81 -15.90
CA ASP A 141 -1.35 3.48 -16.42
C ASP A 141 -0.42 4.70 -16.47
N LYS A 142 -0.83 5.85 -15.90
CA LYS A 142 0.00 7.07 -15.87
C LYS A 142 1.39 6.86 -15.28
N CYS A 143 1.55 5.93 -14.33
CA CYS A 143 2.85 5.58 -13.77
C CYS A 143 3.82 4.99 -14.81
N GLN A 144 3.31 4.43 -15.92
CA GLN A 144 4.11 3.90 -17.03
C GLN A 144 4.53 4.98 -18.05
N SER A 145 4.06 6.23 -17.88
CA SER A 145 4.48 7.35 -18.73
C SER A 145 5.98 7.61 -18.63
N ILE A 146 6.52 7.45 -17.41
CA ILE A 146 7.95 7.48 -17.14
C ILE A 146 8.42 6.03 -17.04
N ARG A 147 9.23 5.60 -18.00
CA ARG A 147 9.80 4.25 -17.99
C ARG A 147 11.19 4.33 -17.37
N TYR A 148 11.33 3.75 -16.18
CA TYR A 148 12.64 3.54 -15.59
C TYR A 148 13.35 2.38 -16.27
N THR A 149 14.62 2.57 -16.61
CA THR A 149 15.46 1.43 -16.99
C THR A 149 15.78 0.59 -15.75
N ARG A 150 16.27 -0.63 -15.96
CA ARG A 150 16.62 -1.52 -14.85
C ARG A 150 17.72 -0.90 -13.99
N GLU A 151 18.71 -0.29 -14.64
CA GLU A 151 19.86 0.34 -14.00
C GLU A 151 19.45 1.60 -13.23
N GLU A 152 18.44 2.33 -13.68
CA GLU A 152 17.86 3.44 -12.93
C GLU A 152 17.11 2.97 -11.69
N TYR A 153 16.36 1.87 -11.80
CA TYR A 153 15.65 1.29 -10.68
C TYR A 153 16.62 0.77 -9.60
N GLU A 154 17.65 0.04 -10.01
CA GLU A 154 18.69 -0.48 -9.09
C GLU A 154 19.44 0.66 -8.38
N ARG A 155 19.79 1.73 -9.10
CA ARG A 155 20.39 2.94 -8.50
C ARG A 155 19.45 3.62 -7.50
N LEU A 156 18.15 3.66 -7.79
CA LEU A 156 17.16 4.26 -6.88
C LEU A 156 17.00 3.42 -5.61
N GLU A 157 17.01 2.10 -5.74
CA GLU A 157 16.94 1.16 -4.62
C GLU A 157 18.18 1.29 -3.72
N GLU A 158 19.39 1.30 -4.29
CA GLU A 158 20.63 1.52 -3.55
C GLU A 158 20.64 2.88 -2.83
N HIS A 159 20.18 3.94 -3.51
CA HIS A 159 20.07 5.27 -2.91
C HIS A 159 19.12 5.28 -1.71
N LEU A 160 17.99 4.59 -1.84
CA LEU A 160 16.98 4.47 -0.80
C LEU A 160 17.52 3.69 0.42
N GLU A 161 18.24 2.59 0.20
CA GLU A 161 18.91 1.85 1.27
C GLU A 161 19.94 2.72 2.01
N ASN A 162 20.77 3.45 1.27
CA ASN A 162 21.76 4.36 1.86
C ASN A 162 21.09 5.44 2.73
N LEU A 163 20.01 6.05 2.24
CA LEU A 163 19.23 7.03 3.01
C LEU A 163 18.63 6.42 4.29
N GLN A 164 18.10 5.20 4.21
CA GLN A 164 17.59 4.51 5.40
C GLN A 164 18.69 4.23 6.42
N HIS A 165 19.87 3.78 5.98
CA HIS A 165 21.03 3.58 6.86
C HIS A 165 21.50 4.90 7.50
N ARG A 166 21.56 5.98 6.71
CA ARG A 166 21.89 7.32 7.22
C ARG A 166 20.87 7.80 8.26
N ALA A 167 19.59 7.62 8.00
CA ALA A 167 18.52 7.98 8.94
C ALA A 167 18.66 7.20 10.25
N LYS A 168 18.90 5.88 10.19
CA LYS A 168 19.14 5.05 11.38
C LYS A 168 20.34 5.55 12.20
N ARG A 169 21.48 5.83 11.55
CA ARG A 169 22.66 6.38 12.23
C ARG A 169 22.36 7.72 12.89
N ALA A 170 21.67 8.62 12.19
CA ALA A 170 21.28 9.91 12.73
C ALA A 170 20.33 9.78 13.93
N THR A 171 19.39 8.82 13.91
CA THR A 171 18.50 8.58 15.06
C THR A 171 19.25 8.09 16.30
N ILE A 172 20.25 7.21 16.12
CA ILE A 172 21.08 6.71 17.22
C ILE A 172 21.93 7.86 17.79
N LEU A 173 22.58 8.64 16.92
CA LEU A 173 23.36 9.80 17.34
C LEU A 173 22.51 10.82 18.09
N ASN A 174 21.31 11.13 17.59
CA ASN A 174 20.39 12.04 18.26
C ASN A 174 19.93 11.52 19.63
N ALA A 175 19.78 10.20 19.78
CA ALA A 175 19.47 9.60 21.08
C ALA A 175 20.64 9.74 22.06
N ALA A 176 21.87 9.46 21.62
CA ALA A 176 23.07 9.61 22.43
C ALA A 176 23.29 11.08 22.85
N LEU A 177 23.14 12.03 21.93
CA LEU A 177 23.25 13.47 22.23
C LEU A 177 22.22 13.93 23.27
N LYS A 178 21.00 13.39 23.22
CA LYS A 178 19.98 13.69 24.25
C LYS A 178 20.35 13.13 25.62
N GLU A 179 20.98 11.96 25.66
CA GLU A 179 21.48 11.39 26.90
C GLU A 179 22.61 12.25 27.49
N GLU A 180 23.56 12.69 26.65
CA GLU A 180 24.65 13.58 27.07
C GLU A 180 24.15 14.95 27.55
N LEU A 181 23.12 15.52 26.90
CA LEU A 181 22.50 16.74 27.43
C LEU A 181 21.90 16.52 28.83
N ALA A 182 21.23 15.38 29.05
CA ALA A 182 20.67 15.05 30.35
C ALA A 182 21.75 14.77 31.42
N THR A 183 22.94 14.31 31.05
CA THR A 183 24.07 14.16 31.99
C THR A 183 24.68 15.52 32.33
N ILE A 184 24.85 16.41 31.35
CA ILE A 184 25.32 17.79 31.56
C ILE A 184 24.37 18.55 32.50
N ASP A 185 23.06 18.47 32.29
CA ASP A 185 22.07 19.10 33.17
C ASP A 185 22.17 18.61 34.62
N LYS A 186 22.43 17.30 34.81
CA LYS A 186 22.67 16.74 36.14
C LYS A 186 23.96 17.28 36.74
N LEU A 187 25.06 17.31 35.98
CA LEU A 187 26.36 17.85 36.42
C LEU A 187 26.27 19.32 36.82
N GLN A 188 25.57 20.14 36.04
CA GLN A 188 25.36 21.56 36.36
C GLN A 188 24.59 21.72 37.68
N ASN A 189 23.56 20.90 37.91
CA ASN A 189 22.86 20.86 39.20
C ASN A 189 23.77 20.47 40.38
N TYR A 190 24.77 19.61 40.17
CA TYR A 190 25.75 19.27 41.22
C TYR A 190 26.73 20.42 41.48
N ILE A 191 27.22 21.07 40.42
CA ILE A 191 28.12 22.21 40.55
C ILE A 191 27.43 23.33 41.32
N SER A 192 26.18 23.67 40.98
CA SER A 192 25.41 24.68 41.71
C SER A 192 25.27 24.36 43.20
N LYS A 193 24.95 23.11 43.54
CA LYS A 193 24.85 22.67 44.95
C LYS A 193 26.19 22.67 45.69
N SER A 194 27.27 22.32 44.99
CA SER A 194 28.62 22.38 45.55
C SER A 194 29.02 23.83 45.84
N ASN A 195 28.73 24.75 44.91
CA ASN A 195 29.01 26.17 45.08
C ASN A 195 28.17 26.76 46.23
N GLU A 196 26.90 26.39 46.36
CA GLU A 196 26.08 26.76 47.53
C GLU A 196 26.73 26.30 48.84
N MET A 197 27.25 25.08 48.89
CA MET A 197 27.95 24.54 50.06
C MET A 197 29.26 25.29 50.36
N CYS A 198 30.07 25.59 49.34
CA CYS A 198 31.27 26.41 49.49
C CYS A 198 30.93 27.81 50.03
N ASN A 199 29.91 28.46 49.48
CA ASN A 199 29.44 29.76 49.97
C ASN A 199 28.99 29.71 51.44
N ILE A 200 28.31 28.64 51.88
CA ILE A 200 27.95 28.47 53.30
C ILE A 200 29.20 28.37 54.17
N ILE A 201 30.20 27.58 53.76
CA ILE A 201 31.46 27.42 54.50
C ILE A 201 32.19 28.77 54.61
N GLU A 202 32.35 29.47 53.48
CA GLU A 202 33.01 30.77 53.43
C GLU A 202 32.31 31.81 54.31
N ASN A 203 30.98 31.90 54.26
CA ASN A 203 30.22 32.83 55.10
C ASN A 203 30.20 32.43 56.59
N SER A 204 30.24 31.12 56.90
CA SER A 204 30.32 30.64 58.30
C SER A 204 31.68 30.86 58.97
N SER A 205 32.72 31.18 58.19
CA SER A 205 34.04 31.55 58.71
C SER A 205 34.09 32.99 59.26
N VAL A 206 33.06 33.79 58.99
CA VAL A 206 32.95 35.20 59.39
C VAL A 206 32.09 35.40 60.65
N ASP A 207 31.12 34.51 60.93
CA ASP A 207 30.19 34.61 62.06
C ASP A 207 30.35 33.48 63.10
N GLN A 208 30.40 33.84 64.39
CA GLN A 208 30.70 32.97 65.55
C GLN A 208 29.66 31.86 65.87
N ASN A 209 28.69 31.56 65.00
CA ASN A 209 27.66 30.52 65.23
C ASN A 209 27.94 29.23 64.42
N THR A 210 29.13 28.69 64.59
CA THR A 210 29.75 27.66 63.75
C THR A 210 29.06 26.28 63.77
N ASN A 211 28.34 25.93 64.84
CA ASN A 211 27.78 24.58 65.00
C ASN A 211 26.55 24.27 64.12
N SER A 212 25.66 25.26 63.89
CA SER A 212 24.46 25.05 63.06
C SER A 212 24.80 24.91 61.58
N ASP A 213 25.76 25.71 61.11
CA ASP A 213 26.15 25.72 59.71
C ASP A 213 27.08 24.55 59.36
N MET A 214 27.95 24.10 60.28
CA MET A 214 28.66 22.82 60.13
C MET A 214 27.69 21.64 59.95
N LEU A 215 26.59 21.59 60.69
CA LEU A 215 25.59 20.53 60.56
C LEU A 215 24.88 20.56 59.19
N LYS A 216 24.63 21.75 58.62
CA LYS A 216 24.07 21.87 57.26
C LYS A 216 25.07 21.42 56.21
N VAL A 217 26.33 21.83 56.34
CA VAL A 217 27.43 21.43 55.46
C VAL A 217 27.63 19.90 55.47
N LEU A 218 27.64 19.27 56.65
CA LEU A 218 27.73 17.81 56.79
C LEU A 218 26.56 17.07 56.13
N LYS A 219 25.34 17.60 56.26
CA LYS A 219 24.15 17.03 55.59
C LYS A 219 24.27 17.14 54.07
N HIS A 220 24.65 18.31 53.56
CA HIS A 220 24.84 18.51 52.12
C HIS A 220 25.95 17.62 51.56
N TYR A 221 27.08 17.47 52.28
CA TYR A 221 28.15 16.55 51.92
C TYR A 221 27.67 15.09 51.85
N GLN A 222 26.94 14.62 52.87
CA GLN A 222 26.39 13.27 52.88
C GLN A 222 25.41 13.03 51.72
N GLU A 223 24.60 14.02 51.36
CA GLU A 223 23.70 13.91 50.21
C GLU A 223 24.46 13.90 48.88
N LEU A 224 25.48 14.74 48.72
CA LEU A 224 26.35 14.77 47.56
C LEU A 224 27.06 13.43 47.39
N TYR A 225 27.65 12.91 48.47
CA TYR A 225 28.35 11.62 48.47
C TYR A 225 27.41 10.47 48.09
N LYS A 226 26.20 10.41 48.64
CA LYS A 226 25.18 9.41 48.27
C LYS A 226 24.75 9.51 46.81
N LYS A 227 24.70 10.73 46.25
CA LYS A 227 24.33 10.96 44.84
C LYS A 227 25.49 10.64 43.89
N LEU A 228 26.73 10.92 44.27
CA LEU A 228 27.96 10.56 43.55
C LEU A 228 28.15 9.03 43.48
N LEU A 229 27.90 8.33 44.58
CA LEU A 229 27.92 6.86 44.60
C LEU A 229 26.89 6.23 43.65
N ARG A 230 25.76 6.91 43.40
CA ARG A 230 24.75 6.48 42.42
C ARG A 230 25.11 6.81 40.98
N LEU A 231 26.11 7.67 40.76
CA LEU A 231 26.59 8.09 39.44
C LEU A 231 27.76 7.25 38.93
N VAL A 232 28.36 6.36 39.75
CA VAL A 232 29.37 5.41 39.27
C VAL A 232 28.76 4.65 38.09
N PRO A 233 29.23 4.90 36.85
CA PRO A 233 28.63 4.27 35.69
C PRO A 233 28.95 2.78 35.78
N LYS A 234 27.94 1.93 35.63
CA LYS A 234 28.19 0.58 35.10
C LYS A 234 28.71 0.80 33.69
N THR A 235 30.03 0.82 33.51
CA THR A 235 30.65 0.95 32.19
C THR A 235 30.37 -0.32 31.38
N GLU A 236 29.18 -0.45 30.83
CA GLU A 236 28.92 -1.24 29.63
C GLU A 236 29.48 -0.46 28.42
N LYS A 237 30.79 -0.18 28.41
CA LYS A 237 31.47 0.35 27.21
C LYS A 237 31.38 -0.61 26.00
N VAL A 238 30.89 -1.84 26.22
CA VAL A 238 30.74 -2.90 25.22
C VAL A 238 29.39 -2.85 24.49
N LYS A 239 28.35 -2.17 25.02
CA LYS A 239 27.00 -2.27 24.44
C LYS A 239 26.73 -1.31 23.28
N TYR A 240 27.48 -0.22 23.20
CA TYR A 240 27.25 0.87 22.23
C TYR A 240 28.44 1.17 21.32
N ASN A 241 29.52 0.38 21.40
CA ASN A 241 30.69 0.53 20.53
C ASN A 241 30.76 -0.64 19.52
N PRO A 242 30.07 -0.57 18.37
CA PRO A 242 30.15 -1.61 17.32
C PRO A 242 31.46 -1.52 16.51
N PHE A 243 32.52 -0.93 17.06
CA PHE A 243 33.74 -0.58 16.31
C PHE A 243 34.83 -1.65 16.31
N GLU A 244 34.62 -2.84 16.88
CA GLU A 244 35.59 -3.94 16.75
C GLU A 244 35.55 -4.66 15.38
N ASP A 245 34.51 -4.44 14.56
CA ASP A 245 34.36 -5.13 13.26
C ASP A 245 34.82 -4.32 12.03
N PHE A 246 35.24 -3.06 12.19
CA PHE A 246 35.87 -2.32 11.09
C PHE A 246 37.38 -2.54 11.10
N LYS A 247 37.83 -3.62 10.45
CA LYS A 247 39.14 -3.63 9.80
C LYS A 247 39.10 -2.55 8.70
N GLY A 248 39.37 -1.31 9.09
CA GLY A 248 39.62 -0.23 8.16
C GLY A 248 40.86 -0.58 7.35
N ASN A 249 40.70 -0.73 6.04
CA ASN A 249 41.82 -0.51 5.15
C ASN A 249 42.18 0.97 5.29
N ASP A 250 43.43 1.25 5.63
CA ASP A 250 43.99 2.60 5.68
C ASP A 250 43.77 3.26 4.32
N TYR A 251 42.82 4.20 4.25
CA TYR A 251 42.74 5.13 3.15
C TYR A 251 43.63 6.32 3.49
N ASP A 252 44.73 6.40 2.76
CA ASP A 252 45.68 7.50 2.76
C ASP A 252 44.98 8.78 2.29
N PHE A 253 44.88 9.76 3.18
CA PHE A 253 44.27 11.06 2.92
C PHE A 253 45.20 12.02 2.18
N ASP A 254 46.42 11.61 1.85
CA ASP A 254 47.42 12.48 1.19
C ASP A 254 47.29 12.53 -0.35
N ASN A 255 46.22 11.97 -0.94
CA ASN A 255 45.92 12.10 -2.38
C ASN A 255 44.46 12.49 -2.65
N LEU A 256 44.05 13.68 -2.21
CA LEU A 256 42.80 14.34 -2.62
C LEU A 256 43.04 15.80 -3.01
#